data_AF-A0A383CHA7-F1
#
_entry.id   AF-A0A383CHA7-F1
#
_cell.length_a   1.000
_cell.length_b   1.000
_cell.length_c   1.000
_cell.angle_alpha   90.00
_cell.angle_beta   90.00
_cell.angle_gamma   90.00
#
_symmetry.space_group_name_H-M   'P 1'
#
loop_
_entity.id
_entity.type
_entity.pdbx_description
1 polymer ?
#
loop_
_entity_poly.entity_id
_entity_poly.type
_entity_poly.pdbx_seq_one_letter_code
_entity_poly.pdbx_strand_id
1 'polypeptide(L)'
;MEFFKKTLDPVIALAAIAILDIFLFLLVGAWTVGGGETMMTGLIAKVFLGDALDRIPFWHAVFPPDISYWKIYISLGMLTGSIVGAVASKEFFWRFPRRISEWLMITVGGLLMGIEIRLAFVCNVSTFFGLTPELNLGGYLAVSGILAGAWVGSLFYKRLLGA
;
A
#
# COMPACT_ATOMS: atom_id res chain seq x y z
N MET A 1 -7.50 -1.83 -29.76
CA MET A 1 -7.26 -1.50 -28.33
C MET A 1 -6.05 -0.59 -28.20
N GLU A 2 -6.16 0.67 -28.65
CA GLU A 2 -5.08 1.66 -28.48
C GLU A 2 -5.10 2.34 -27.11
N PHE A 3 -6.26 2.33 -26.44
CA PHE A 3 -6.47 2.98 -25.14
C PHE A 3 -5.52 2.49 -24.04
N PHE A 4 -5.22 1.19 -23.99
CA PHE A 4 -4.31 0.60 -23.00
C PHE A 4 -2.83 0.77 -23.33
N LYS A 5 -2.47 1.21 -24.55
CA LYS A 5 -1.07 1.36 -24.98
C LYS A 5 -0.50 2.75 -24.70
N LYS A 6 -1.36 3.73 -24.37
CA LYS A 6 -0.95 5.09 -24.05
C LYS A 6 -1.21 5.36 -22.57
N THR A 7 -0.28 6.04 -21.92
CA THR A 7 -0.51 6.59 -20.58
C THR A 7 -1.73 7.50 -20.63
N LEU A 8 -2.71 7.21 -19.77
CA LEU A 8 -3.90 8.05 -19.60
C LEU A 8 -3.48 9.46 -19.20
N ASP A 9 -4.25 10.44 -19.67
CA ASP A 9 -4.10 11.82 -19.22
C ASP A 9 -4.25 11.87 -17.68
N PRO A 10 -3.33 12.53 -16.95
CA PRO A 10 -3.37 12.56 -15.49
C PRO A 10 -4.69 13.08 -14.92
N VAL A 11 -5.35 14.03 -15.59
CA VAL A 11 -6.63 14.58 -15.14
C VAL A 11 -7.73 13.52 -15.25
N ILE A 12 -7.76 12.77 -16.35
CA ILE A 12 -8.73 11.68 -16.55
C ILE A 12 -8.48 10.57 -15.53
N ALA A 13 -7.22 10.20 -15.29
CA ALA A 13 -6.87 9.18 -14.32
C ALA A 13 -7.27 9.59 -12.89
N LEU A 14 -6.94 10.82 -12.48
CA LEU A 14 -7.29 11.33 -11.15
C LEU A 14 -8.81 11.51 -10.98
N ALA A 15 -9.53 11.96 -12.01
CA ALA A 15 -10.98 12.04 -11.96
C ALA A 15 -11.63 10.66 -11.79
N ALA A 16 -11.15 9.64 -12.52
CA ALA A 16 -11.64 8.28 -12.37
C ALA A 16 -11.36 7.70 -10.97
N ILE A 17 -10.15 7.93 -10.43
CA ILE A 17 -9.78 7.52 -9.07
C ILE A 17 -10.67 8.24 -8.05
N ALA A 18 -10.89 9.55 -8.17
CA ALA A 18 -11.72 10.31 -7.26
C ALA A 18 -13.17 9.82 -7.25
N ILE A 19 -13.76 9.56 -8.43
CA ILE A 19 -15.11 8.99 -8.52
C ILE A 19 -15.16 7.63 -7.82
N LEU A 20 -14.20 6.74 -8.12
CA LEU A 20 -14.15 5.41 -7.50
C LEU A 20 -13.98 5.49 -5.98
N ASP A 21 -13.13 6.38 -5.50
CA ASP A 21 -12.89 6.59 -4.08
C ASP A 21 -14.14 7.12 -3.36
N ILE A 22 -14.88 8.06 -3.96
CA ILE A 22 -16.18 8.52 -3.44
C ILE A 22 -17.15 7.35 -3.32
N PHE A 23 -17.29 6.52 -4.36
CA PHE A 23 -18.17 5.35 -4.32
C PHE A 23 -17.74 4.34 -3.25
N LEU A 24 -16.44 4.08 -3.14
CA LEU A 24 -15.89 3.16 -2.14
C LEU A 24 -16.14 3.68 -0.72
N PHE A 25 -15.92 4.99 -0.49
CA PHE A 25 -16.15 5.64 0.78
C PHE A 25 -17.62 5.56 1.21
N LEU A 26 -18.55 5.76 0.27
CA LEU A 26 -19.99 5.68 0.54
C LEU A 26 -20.47 4.24 0.83
N LEU A 27 -19.88 3.23 0.20
CA LEU A 27 -20.33 1.84 0.33
C LEU A 27 -19.66 1.07 1.48
N VAL A 28 -18.37 1.32 1.72
CA VAL A 28 -17.56 0.49 2.62
C VAL A 28 -16.70 1.34 3.56
N GLY A 29 -16.13 2.43 3.07
CA GLY A 29 -15.31 3.36 3.86
C GLY A 29 -14.02 3.73 3.13
N ALA A 30 -13.13 4.45 3.83
CA ALA A 30 -11.92 5.03 3.24
C ALA A 30 -10.98 3.98 2.62
N TRP A 31 -10.44 4.31 1.44
CA TRP A 31 -9.44 3.49 0.78
C TRP A 31 -8.17 3.39 1.63
N THR A 32 -7.81 2.18 2.04
CA THR A 32 -6.56 1.92 2.75
C THR A 32 -6.01 0.53 2.42
N VAL A 33 -4.69 0.40 2.49
CA VAL A 33 -3.95 -0.82 2.15
C VAL A 33 -3.37 -1.47 3.40
N GLY A 34 -2.75 -0.68 4.28
CA GLY A 34 -2.00 -1.21 5.43
C GLY A 34 -2.82 -2.07 6.41
N GLY A 35 -4.12 -1.77 6.55
CA GLY A 35 -5.03 -2.60 7.33
C GLY A 35 -5.26 -3.99 6.72
N GLY A 36 -5.44 -4.05 5.39
CA GLY A 36 -5.62 -5.30 4.67
C GLY A 36 -4.36 -6.17 4.70
N GLU A 37 -3.20 -5.56 4.44
CA GLU A 37 -1.89 -6.25 4.48
C GLU A 37 -1.59 -6.87 5.84
N THR A 38 -1.94 -6.17 6.91
CA THR A 38 -1.73 -6.73 8.24
C THR A 38 -2.72 -7.84 8.58
N MET A 39 -3.98 -7.76 8.10
CA MET A 39 -4.92 -8.87 8.30
C MET A 39 -4.43 -10.12 7.56
N MET A 40 -3.96 -9.96 6.31
CA MET A 40 -3.36 -11.06 5.56
C MET A 40 -2.19 -11.68 6.32
N THR A 41 -1.32 -10.84 6.89
CA THR A 41 -0.20 -11.31 7.73
C THR A 41 -0.69 -12.03 8.97
N GLY A 42 -1.75 -11.55 9.63
CA GLY A 42 -2.35 -12.18 10.81
C GLY A 42 -2.98 -13.53 10.51
N LEU A 43 -3.66 -13.66 9.37
CA LEU A 43 -4.24 -14.92 8.90
C LEU A 43 -3.14 -15.93 8.57
N ILE A 44 -2.10 -15.50 7.86
CA ILE A 44 -0.92 -16.34 7.58
C ILE A 44 -0.27 -16.77 8.90
N ALA A 45 -0.05 -15.84 9.83
CA ALA A 45 0.53 -16.13 11.14
C ALA A 45 -0.33 -17.14 11.92
N LYS A 46 -1.66 -17.02 11.87
CA LYS A 46 -2.58 -17.96 12.52
C LYS A 46 -2.48 -19.37 11.92
N VAL A 47 -2.28 -19.50 10.61
CA VAL A 47 -2.08 -20.80 9.95
C VAL A 47 -0.78 -21.48 10.43
N PHE A 48 0.30 -20.72 10.63
CA PHE A 48 1.59 -21.28 11.04
C PHE A 48 1.76 -21.46 12.55
N LEU A 49 1.21 -20.54 13.36
CA LEU A 49 1.40 -20.49 14.82
C LEU A 49 0.20 -21.06 15.60
N GLY A 50 -0.97 -21.22 14.96
CA GLY A 50 -2.20 -21.65 15.62
C GLY A 50 -2.55 -20.78 16.81
N ASP A 51 -2.94 -21.42 17.92
CA ASP A 51 -3.35 -20.77 19.17
C ASP A 51 -2.20 -20.04 19.89
N ALA A 52 -0.94 -20.25 19.47
CA ALA A 52 0.18 -19.49 20.01
C ALA A 52 0.12 -18.00 19.62
N LEU A 53 -0.60 -17.66 18.54
CA LEU A 53 -0.82 -16.28 18.12
C LEU A 53 -1.61 -15.47 19.14
N ASP A 54 -2.55 -16.11 19.85
CA ASP A 54 -3.41 -15.47 20.85
C ASP A 54 -2.63 -15.03 22.10
N ARG A 55 -1.41 -15.53 22.28
CA ARG A 55 -0.49 -15.07 23.34
C ARG A 55 0.03 -13.67 23.09
N ILE A 56 -0.05 -13.17 21.85
CA ILE A 56 0.42 -11.85 21.47
C ILE A 56 -0.76 -10.87 21.57
N PRO A 57 -0.72 -9.89 22.50
CA PRO A 57 -1.86 -8.99 22.73
C PRO A 57 -2.31 -8.21 21.50
N PHE A 58 -1.38 -7.93 20.58
CA PHE A 58 -1.69 -7.26 19.32
C PHE A 58 -2.73 -8.02 18.49
N TRP A 59 -2.58 -9.34 18.35
CA TRP A 59 -3.47 -10.16 17.51
C TRP A 59 -4.76 -10.56 18.22
N HIS A 60 -4.81 -10.55 19.55
CA HIS A 60 -6.05 -10.84 20.28
C HIS A 60 -6.88 -9.57 20.56
N ALA A 61 -6.25 -8.46 20.95
CA ALA A 61 -6.96 -7.28 21.45
C ALA A 61 -7.06 -6.13 20.43
N VAL A 62 -6.06 -5.96 19.56
CA VAL A 62 -5.99 -4.80 18.65
C VAL A 62 -6.42 -5.15 17.24
N PHE A 63 -6.03 -6.34 16.75
CA PHE A 63 -6.25 -6.74 15.36
C PHE A 63 -6.57 -8.23 15.24
N PRO A 64 -7.76 -8.67 15.67
CA PRO A 64 -8.18 -10.08 15.59
C PRO A 64 -8.20 -10.56 14.14
N PRO A 65 -7.44 -11.61 13.77
CA PRO A 65 -7.40 -12.11 12.40
C PRO A 65 -8.78 -12.59 11.93
N ASP A 66 -9.33 -11.88 10.96
CA ASP A 66 -10.63 -12.19 10.35
C ASP A 66 -10.53 -12.14 8.83
N ILE A 67 -10.99 -13.20 8.17
CA ILE A 67 -10.98 -13.33 6.70
C ILE A 67 -12.08 -12.50 6.03
N SER A 68 -13.12 -12.13 6.78
CA SER A 68 -14.20 -11.26 6.30
C SER A 68 -13.80 -9.78 6.25
N TYR A 69 -12.58 -9.45 6.68
CA TYR A 69 -12.09 -8.08 6.67
C TYR A 69 -11.96 -7.52 5.25
N TRP A 70 -12.90 -6.64 4.89
CA TRP A 70 -13.08 -6.09 3.54
C TRP A 70 -11.80 -5.48 2.93
N LYS A 71 -10.92 -4.89 3.75
CA LYS A 71 -9.67 -4.24 3.26
C LYS A 71 -8.68 -5.23 2.64
N ILE A 72 -8.78 -6.52 2.99
CA ILE A 72 -8.01 -7.59 2.33
C ILE A 72 -8.37 -7.64 0.84
N TYR A 73 -9.67 -7.60 0.54
CA TYR A 73 -10.19 -7.72 -0.82
C TYR A 73 -9.86 -6.49 -1.67
N ILE A 74 -9.73 -5.31 -1.07
CA ILE A 74 -9.19 -4.13 -1.77
C ILE A 74 -7.75 -4.35 -2.20
N SER A 75 -6.91 -4.87 -1.29
CA SER A 75 -5.50 -5.14 -1.60
C SER A 75 -5.37 -6.19 -2.71
N LEU A 76 -6.19 -7.24 -2.66
CA LEU A 76 -6.26 -8.27 -3.70
C LEU A 76 -6.81 -7.71 -5.03
N GLY A 77 -7.82 -6.84 -4.96
CA GLY A 77 -8.40 -6.15 -6.11
C GLY A 77 -7.40 -5.24 -6.81
N MET A 78 -6.59 -4.49 -6.06
CA MET A 78 -5.50 -3.68 -6.62
C MET A 78 -4.44 -4.55 -7.29
N LEU A 79 -4.03 -5.65 -6.65
CA LEU A 79 -3.04 -6.57 -7.22
C LEU A 79 -3.56 -7.18 -8.53
N THR A 80 -4.74 -7.78 -8.50
CA THR A 80 -5.35 -8.41 -9.68
C THR A 80 -5.66 -7.39 -10.78
N GLY A 81 -6.19 -6.21 -10.43
CA GLY A 81 -6.43 -5.11 -11.36
C GLY A 81 -5.14 -4.61 -12.03
N SER A 82 -4.05 -4.48 -11.27
CA SER A 82 -2.74 -4.09 -11.81
C SER A 82 -2.18 -5.13 -12.79
N ILE A 83 -2.36 -6.42 -12.52
CA ILE A 83 -1.95 -7.52 -13.40
C ILE A 83 -2.76 -7.48 -14.69
N VAL A 84 -4.09 -7.39 -14.60
CA VAL A 84 -4.98 -7.31 -15.77
C VAL A 84 -4.63 -6.08 -16.62
N GLY A 85 -4.41 -4.92 -15.98
CA GLY A 85 -3.97 -3.70 -16.65
C GLY A 85 -2.64 -3.89 -17.40
N ALA A 86 -1.62 -4.42 -16.72
CA ALA A 86 -0.30 -4.64 -17.31
C ALA A 86 -0.35 -5.64 -18.49
N VAL A 87 -1.15 -6.70 -18.40
CA VAL A 87 -1.32 -7.69 -19.47
C VAL A 87 -2.08 -7.08 -20.66
N ALA A 88 -3.16 -6.33 -20.41
CA ALA A 88 -3.93 -5.66 -21.45
C ALA A 88 -3.09 -4.61 -22.21
N SER A 89 -2.22 -3.89 -21.50
CA SER A 89 -1.26 -2.93 -22.05
C SER A 89 -0.07 -3.58 -22.76
N LYS A 90 0.10 -4.91 -22.64
CA LYS A 90 1.31 -5.66 -23.08
C LYS A 90 2.61 -5.16 -22.45
N GLU A 91 2.52 -4.59 -21.26
CA GLU A 91 3.66 -4.09 -20.47
C GLU A 91 4.06 -5.06 -19.35
N PHE A 92 3.33 -6.17 -19.21
CA PHE A 92 3.68 -7.19 -18.24
C PHE A 92 5.04 -7.81 -18.57
N PHE A 93 6.01 -7.54 -17.70
CA PHE A 93 7.36 -8.07 -17.80
C PHE A 93 7.88 -8.44 -16.42
N TRP A 94 8.43 -9.65 -16.31
CA TRP A 94 8.98 -10.14 -15.06
C TRP A 94 10.35 -9.50 -14.78
N ARG A 95 10.42 -8.60 -13.79
CA ARG A 95 11.66 -7.92 -13.38
C ARG A 95 12.18 -8.51 -12.08
N PHE A 96 13.44 -8.91 -12.08
CA PHE A 96 14.18 -9.28 -10.89
C PHE A 96 15.30 -8.28 -10.60
N PRO A 97 15.55 -7.93 -9.33
CA PRO A 97 16.70 -7.10 -8.95
C PRO A 97 18.01 -7.80 -9.33
N ARG A 98 18.94 -7.05 -9.92
CA ARG A 98 20.21 -7.60 -10.44
C ARG A 98 21.30 -7.64 -9.38
N ARG A 99 21.20 -6.78 -8.35
CA ARG A 99 22.21 -6.62 -7.31
C ARG A 99 21.66 -7.04 -5.95
N ILE A 100 22.50 -7.68 -5.13
CA ILE A 100 22.14 -8.05 -3.75
C ILE A 100 21.82 -6.81 -2.90
N SER A 101 22.48 -5.68 -3.17
CA SER A 101 22.18 -4.41 -2.50
C SER A 101 20.76 -3.91 -2.76
N GLU A 102 20.18 -4.19 -3.92
CA GLU A 102 18.78 -3.84 -4.23
C GLU A 102 17.81 -4.68 -3.38
N TRP A 103 18.09 -5.99 -3.22
CA TRP A 103 17.32 -6.85 -2.33
C TRP A 103 17.33 -6.34 -0.89
N LEU A 104 18.51 -6.01 -0.37
CA LEU A 104 18.64 -5.46 0.98
C LEU A 104 17.83 -4.16 1.14
N MET A 105 17.91 -3.25 0.16
CA MET A 105 17.17 -1.98 0.19
C MET A 105 15.65 -2.18 0.15
N ILE A 106 15.15 -3.08 -0.69
CA ILE A 106 13.72 -3.37 -0.78
C ILE A 106 13.21 -3.97 0.53
N THR A 107 13.97 -4.91 1.13
CA THR A 107 13.59 -5.52 2.42
C THR A 107 13.61 -4.51 3.56
N VAL A 108 14.68 -3.72 3.70
CA VAL A 108 14.78 -2.69 4.75
C VAL A 108 13.71 -1.61 4.57
N GLY A 109 13.48 -1.16 3.33
CA GLY A 109 12.42 -0.20 3.01
C GLY A 109 11.04 -0.72 3.36
N GLY A 110 10.72 -1.96 3.01
CA GLY A 110 9.45 -2.61 3.34
C GLY A 110 9.24 -2.75 4.85
N LEU A 111 10.28 -3.10 5.61
CA LEU A 111 10.20 -3.16 7.08
C LEU A 111 9.92 -1.78 7.68
N LEU A 112 10.61 -0.74 7.21
CA LEU A 112 10.38 0.64 7.67
C LEU A 112 8.96 1.12 7.37
N MET A 113 8.43 0.83 6.16
CA MET A 113 7.05 1.12 5.80
C MET A 113 6.04 0.38 6.71
N GLY A 114 6.32 -0.88 7.02
CA GLY A 114 5.47 -1.66 7.93
C GLY A 114 5.43 -1.08 9.36
N ILE A 115 6.59 -0.64 9.87
CA ILE A 115 6.68 0.04 11.17
C ILE A 115 5.91 1.38 11.13
N GLU A 116 6.11 2.17 10.08
CA GLU A 116 5.44 3.46 9.89
C GLU A 116 3.91 3.32 9.88
N ILE A 117 3.36 2.39 9.10
CA ILE A 117 1.91 2.17 9.00
C ILE A 117 1.30 1.87 10.38
N ARG A 118 2.07 1.28 11.31
CA ARG A 118 1.62 0.99 12.68
C ARG A 118 1.81 2.14 13.65
N LEU A 119 2.78 3.01 13.43
CA LEU A 119 2.96 4.21 14.24
C LEU A 119 1.99 5.32 13.83
N ALA A 120 1.81 5.53 12.53
CA ALA A 120 1.01 6.62 11.98
C ALA A 120 -0.44 6.21 11.66
N PHE A 121 -0.76 4.91 11.65
CA PHE A 121 -2.06 4.34 11.24
C PHE A 121 -2.51 4.69 9.82
N VAL A 122 -1.59 5.21 9.01
CA VAL A 122 -1.83 5.69 7.65
C VAL A 122 -0.76 5.18 6.71
N CYS A 123 -1.09 5.17 5.42
CA CYS A 123 -0.19 4.84 4.32
C CYS A 123 -0.38 5.88 3.21
N ASN A 124 0.46 5.83 2.17
CA ASN A 124 0.39 6.73 1.02
C ASN A 124 -1.05 6.87 0.47
N VAL A 125 -1.70 5.76 0.14
CA VAL A 125 -3.05 5.76 -0.46
C VAL A 125 -4.08 6.40 0.48
N SER A 126 -4.13 5.99 1.74
CA SER A 126 -5.11 6.51 2.71
C SER A 126 -4.86 7.98 3.07
N THR A 127 -3.60 8.41 3.07
CA THR A 127 -3.24 9.79 3.36
C THR A 127 -3.63 10.71 2.21
N PHE A 128 -3.25 10.38 0.97
CA PHE A 128 -3.50 11.24 -0.18
C PHE A 128 -4.95 11.23 -0.67
N PHE A 129 -5.61 10.06 -0.67
CA PHE A 129 -6.99 9.94 -1.18
C PHE A 129 -8.05 10.03 -0.08
N GLY A 130 -7.76 9.60 1.15
CA GLY A 130 -8.72 9.70 2.26
C GLY A 130 -8.56 10.98 3.08
N LEU A 131 -7.47 11.09 3.83
CA LEU A 131 -7.34 12.11 4.89
C LEU A 131 -7.10 13.53 4.38
N THR A 132 -6.38 13.68 3.26
CA THR A 132 -6.03 15.00 2.72
C THR A 132 -7.26 15.73 2.13
N PRO A 133 -8.12 15.09 1.33
CA PRO A 133 -9.36 15.71 0.84
C PRO A 133 -10.36 16.05 1.95
N GLU A 134 -10.31 15.33 3.08
CA GLU A 134 -11.12 15.60 4.28
C GLU A 134 -10.61 16.81 5.10
N LEU A 135 -9.57 17.51 4.64
CA LEU A 135 -8.92 18.63 5.35
C LEU A 135 -8.39 18.23 6.74
N ASN A 136 -8.03 16.96 6.93
CA ASN A 136 -7.53 16.47 8.21
C ASN A 136 -6.07 16.93 8.43
N LEU A 137 -5.81 17.63 9.53
CA LEU A 137 -4.47 18.10 9.89
C LEU A 137 -3.46 16.95 10.01
N GLY A 138 -3.89 15.80 10.52
CA GLY A 138 -3.05 14.59 10.59
C GLY A 138 -2.65 14.08 9.21
N GLY A 139 -3.56 14.19 8.23
CA GLY A 139 -3.28 13.87 6.82
C GLY A 139 -2.19 14.77 6.24
N TYR A 140 -2.31 16.09 6.42
CA TYR A 140 -1.29 17.03 5.93
C TYR A 140 0.08 16.84 6.59
N LEU A 141 0.11 16.57 7.90
CA LEU A 141 1.36 16.25 8.59
C LEU A 141 1.97 14.95 8.06
N ALA A 142 1.16 13.91 7.84
CA ALA A 142 1.61 12.66 7.25
C ALA A 142 2.16 12.86 5.83
N VAL A 143 1.51 13.67 4.98
CA VAL A 143 2.03 14.02 3.65
C VAL A 143 3.43 14.63 3.75
N SER A 144 3.64 15.58 4.66
CA SER A 144 4.96 16.20 4.84
C SER A 144 6.03 15.18 5.28
N GLY A 145 5.68 14.25 6.16
CA GLY A 145 6.55 13.17 6.61
C GLY A 145 6.91 12.20 5.47
N ILE A 146 5.92 11.79 4.67
CA ILE A 146 6.11 10.91 3.50
C ILE A 146 7.03 11.60 2.48
N LEU A 147 6.81 12.89 2.18
CA LEU A 147 7.64 13.65 1.24
C LEU A 147 9.09 13.77 1.73
N ALA A 148 9.29 14.12 3.01
CA ALA A 148 10.62 14.22 3.61
C ALA A 148 11.34 12.85 3.63
N GLY A 149 10.63 11.79 4.00
CA GLY A 149 11.15 10.42 4.01
C GLY A 149 11.54 9.93 2.61
N ALA A 150 10.67 10.15 1.62
CA ALA A 150 10.95 9.81 0.22
C ALA A 150 12.14 10.60 -0.34
N TRP A 151 12.26 11.89 0.01
CA TRP A 151 13.40 12.71 -0.37
C TRP A 151 14.71 12.14 0.18
N VAL A 152 14.80 11.91 1.49
CA VAL A 152 15.99 11.34 2.14
C VAL A 152 16.29 9.94 1.61
N GLY A 153 15.27 9.09 1.46
CA GLY A 153 15.41 7.75 0.89
C GLY A 153 15.97 7.78 -0.53
N SER A 154 15.51 8.71 -1.37
CA SER A 154 16.02 8.87 -2.74
C SER A 154 17.49 9.31 -2.78
N LEU A 155 17.93 10.15 -1.84
CA LEU A 155 19.34 10.55 -1.71
C LEU A 155 20.22 9.35 -1.34
N PHE A 156 19.76 8.54 -0.39
CA PHE A 156 20.49 7.34 0.04
C PHE A 156 20.55 6.29 -1.07
N TYR A 157 19.44 6.07 -1.78
CA TYR A 157 19.35 5.18 -2.92
C TYR A 157 20.34 5.55 -4.03
N LYS A 158 20.42 6.84 -4.39
CA LYS A 158 21.39 7.35 -5.37
C LYS A 158 22.83 7.11 -4.95
N ARG A 159 23.16 7.38 -3.68
CA ARG A 159 24.52 7.18 -3.13
C ARG A 159 24.96 5.72 -3.12
N LEU A 160 24.07 4.79 -2.80
CA LEU A 160 24.40 3.37 -2.68
C LEU A 160 24.51 2.65 -4.03
N LEU A 161 23.72 3.03 -5.03
CA LEU A 161 23.72 2.36 -6.34
C LEU A 161 24.67 2.98 -7.37
N GLY A 162 25.33 4.08 -7.01
CA GLY A 162 26.35 4.73 -7.83
C GLY A 162 25.75 5.45 -9.03
N ALA A 163 24.90 6.44 -8.76
CA ALA A 163 24.63 7.51 -9.72
C ALA A 163 25.52 8.72 -9.42
#